data_AF-A0A3A5VI54-F1
#
_entry.id   AF-A0A3A5VI54-F1
#
_cell.length_a   1.000
_cell.length_b   1.000
_cell.length_c   1.000
_cell.angle_alpha   90.00
_cell.angle_beta   90.00
_cell.angle_gamma   90.00
#
_symmetry.space_group_name_H-M   'P 1'
#
loop_
_entity.id
_entity.type
_entity.pdbx_description
1 polymer ?
#
loop_
_entity_poly.entity_id
_entity_poly.type
_entity_poly.pdbx_seq_one_letter_code
_entity_poly.pdbx_strand_id
1 'polypeptide(L)'
;MLLDLSFDDPVLVVGRWIAIALLISVPWIVLRVNSIFFRKSLWVIWFMAISFLAALYLGLLTYHYIGPQLGFSVDGNPMNWWMITLGLISVIPFILAAKTGSIEKPFDLAVIVAFGVLLLLGPPAFNSVALSIYTQGGGEFDSGQGDFAGEVSTPTDRQSWDVANGVGFVVCNLIPLLVFITIWLLSRRSTSNLKSIDDVTNSRIQKPHK
;
A
#
# COMPACT_ATOMS: atom_id res chain seq x y z
N MET A 1 17.65 0.15 -15.72
CA MET A 1 17.87 1.29 -14.83
C MET A 1 17.46 2.57 -15.55
N LEU A 2 16.66 3.46 -14.94
CA LEU A 2 16.09 4.61 -15.65
C LEU A 2 16.78 5.96 -15.34
N LEU A 3 17.38 6.13 -14.16
CA LEU A 3 18.07 7.35 -13.74
C LEU A 3 19.29 7.03 -12.86
N ASP A 4 20.40 7.73 -13.09
CA ASP A 4 21.68 7.57 -12.38
C ASP A 4 21.80 8.59 -11.23
N LEU A 5 21.00 8.40 -10.18
CA LEU A 5 20.93 9.32 -9.03
C LEU A 5 21.28 8.56 -7.73
N SER A 6 21.95 9.24 -6.80
CA SER A 6 22.18 8.70 -5.45
C SER A 6 20.89 8.76 -4.62
N PHE A 7 20.73 7.89 -3.63
CA PHE A 7 19.54 7.89 -2.76
C PHE A 7 19.33 9.21 -2.00
N ASP A 8 20.44 9.87 -1.67
CA ASP A 8 20.46 11.16 -0.99
C ASP A 8 20.50 12.35 -1.96
N ASP A 9 20.30 12.11 -3.25
CA ASP A 9 20.20 13.18 -4.23
C ASP A 9 19.05 14.14 -3.86
N PRO A 10 19.29 15.46 -3.82
CA PRO A 10 18.28 16.45 -3.45
C PRO A 10 16.98 16.33 -4.25
N VAL A 11 17.05 15.94 -5.53
CA VAL A 11 15.87 15.76 -6.39
C VAL A 11 15.01 14.60 -5.89
N LEU A 12 15.62 13.48 -5.53
CA LEU A 12 14.91 12.32 -4.98
C LEU A 12 14.39 12.59 -3.57
N VAL A 13 15.15 13.33 -2.74
CA VAL A 13 14.69 13.77 -1.42
C VAL A 13 13.42 14.62 -1.55
N VAL A 14 13.44 15.65 -2.38
CA VAL A 14 12.28 16.53 -2.61
C VAL A 14 11.11 15.73 -3.20
N GLY A 15 11.38 14.89 -4.20
CA GLY A 15 10.37 14.03 -4.82
C GLY A 15 9.68 13.11 -3.81
N ARG A 16 10.43 12.50 -2.87
CA ARG A 16 9.87 11.67 -1.79
C ARG A 16 8.90 12.46 -0.92
N TRP A 17 9.30 13.64 -0.45
CA TRP A 17 8.45 14.48 0.40
C TRP A 17 7.18 14.92 -0.31
N ILE A 18 7.27 15.27 -1.59
CA ILE A 18 6.09 15.60 -2.42
C ILE A 18 5.17 14.39 -2.53
N ALA A 19 5.71 13.22 -2.85
CA ALA A 19 4.93 11.99 -2.98
C ALA A 19 4.24 11.61 -1.66
N ILE A 20 4.92 11.76 -0.51
CA ILE A 20 4.35 11.55 0.82
C ILE A 20 3.20 12.53 1.09
N ALA A 21 3.40 13.81 0.81
CA ALA A 21 2.36 14.83 0.99
C ALA A 21 1.12 14.52 0.14
N LEU A 22 1.31 14.08 -1.11
CA LEU A 22 0.23 13.68 -2.01
C LEU A 22 -0.48 12.40 -1.52
N LEU A 23 0.27 11.39 -1.07
CA LEU A 23 -0.30 10.16 -0.52
C LEU A 23 -1.25 10.41 0.66
N ILE A 24 -0.89 11.36 1.52
CA ILE A 24 -1.67 11.69 2.71
C ILE A 24 -2.85 12.59 2.35
N SER A 25 -2.63 13.63 1.55
CA SER A 25 -3.64 14.67 1.29
C SER A 25 -4.69 14.26 0.25
N VAL A 26 -4.28 13.57 -0.83
CA VAL A 26 -5.17 13.27 -1.96
C VAL A 26 -6.37 12.40 -1.57
N PRO A 27 -6.24 11.33 -0.76
CA PRO A 27 -7.38 10.56 -0.29
C PRO A 27 -8.50 11.40 0.36
N TRP A 28 -8.12 12.41 1.15
CA TRP A 28 -9.10 13.33 1.76
C TRP A 28 -9.80 14.22 0.73
N ILE A 29 -9.06 14.70 -0.26
CA ILE A 29 -9.59 15.60 -1.29
C ILE A 29 -10.51 14.84 -2.24
N VAL A 30 -10.12 13.63 -2.67
CA VAL A 30 -10.90 12.75 -3.56
C VAL A 30 -12.33 12.54 -3.03
N LEU A 31 -12.47 12.37 -1.72
CA LEU A 31 -13.75 12.12 -1.06
C LEU A 31 -14.67 13.34 -0.95
N ARG A 32 -14.15 14.57 -1.16
CA ARG A 32 -14.90 15.83 -1.00
C ARG A 32 -15.21 16.53 -2.33
N VAL A 33 -14.71 16.00 -3.44
CA VAL A 33 -14.83 16.61 -4.77
C VAL A 33 -16.05 16.07 -5.50
N ASN A 34 -16.91 16.99 -5.94
CA ASN A 34 -18.09 16.66 -6.75
C ASN A 34 -17.78 16.56 -8.26
N SER A 35 -16.73 17.25 -8.73
CA SER A 35 -16.35 17.21 -10.14
C SER A 35 -15.73 15.87 -10.52
N ILE A 36 -16.36 15.15 -11.46
CA ILE A 36 -15.89 13.85 -11.96
C ILE A 36 -14.48 13.97 -12.55
N PHE A 37 -14.22 15.03 -13.31
CA PHE A 37 -12.91 15.26 -13.94
C PHE A 37 -11.82 15.44 -12.89
N PHE A 38 -12.04 16.34 -11.92
CA PHE A 38 -11.06 16.62 -10.88
C PHE A 38 -10.80 15.39 -10.00
N ARG A 39 -11.85 14.61 -9.70
CA ARG A 39 -11.73 13.35 -8.97
C ARG A 39 -10.89 12.32 -9.72
N LYS A 40 -11.05 12.18 -11.05
CA LYS A 40 -10.20 11.31 -11.88
C LYS A 40 -8.74 11.77 -11.85
N SER A 41 -8.48 13.06 -12.01
CA SER A 41 -7.12 13.61 -11.96
C SER A 41 -6.45 13.34 -10.61
N LEU A 42 -7.18 13.47 -9.50
CA LEU A 42 -6.68 13.16 -8.17
C LEU A 42 -6.30 11.68 -8.03
N TRP A 43 -7.11 10.75 -8.55
CA TRP A 43 -6.73 9.34 -8.58
C TRP A 43 -5.44 9.10 -9.35
N VAL A 44 -5.29 9.72 -10.52
CA VAL A 44 -4.05 9.63 -11.31
C VAL A 44 -2.85 10.17 -10.53
N ILE A 45 -2.99 11.33 -9.88
CA ILE A 45 -1.94 11.91 -9.03
C ILE A 45 -1.56 10.98 -7.88
N TRP A 46 -2.56 10.37 -7.23
CA TRP A 46 -2.32 9.44 -6.13
C TRP A 46 -1.57 8.19 -6.60
N PHE A 47 -1.97 7.58 -7.72
CA PHE A 47 -1.26 6.44 -8.30
C PHE A 47 0.13 6.79 -8.80
N MET A 48 0.36 8.00 -9.32
CA MET A 48 1.70 8.46 -9.67
C MET A 48 2.60 8.57 -8.43
N ALA A 49 2.09 9.11 -7.32
CA ALA A 49 2.83 9.16 -6.06
C ALA A 49 3.16 7.76 -5.52
N ILE A 50 2.19 6.83 -5.56
CA ILE A 50 2.40 5.41 -5.22
C ILE A 50 3.50 4.81 -6.09
N SER A 51 3.38 4.96 -7.40
CA SER A 51 4.31 4.36 -8.37
C SER A 51 5.72 4.93 -8.23
N PHE A 52 5.84 6.23 -7.97
CA PHE A 52 7.13 6.88 -7.72
C PHE A 52 7.81 6.30 -6.47
N LEU A 53 7.08 6.18 -5.35
CA LEU A 53 7.64 5.62 -4.12
C LEU A 53 7.94 4.12 -4.25
N ALA A 54 7.09 3.36 -4.93
CA ALA A 54 7.34 1.96 -5.24
C ALA A 54 8.57 1.79 -6.15
N ALA A 55 8.74 2.64 -7.16
CA ALA A 55 9.91 2.62 -8.03
C ALA A 55 11.20 2.99 -7.30
N LEU A 56 11.15 3.97 -6.39
CA LEU A 56 12.26 4.28 -5.49
C LEU A 56 12.62 3.10 -4.59
N TYR A 57 11.61 2.47 -4.01
CA TYR A 57 11.77 1.31 -3.14
C TYR A 57 12.46 0.14 -3.84
N LEU A 58 12.00 -0.17 -5.06
CA LEU A 58 12.54 -1.24 -5.90
C LEU A 58 13.91 -0.88 -6.51
N GLY A 59 14.47 0.30 -6.21
CA GLY A 59 15.76 0.75 -6.74
C GLY A 59 15.74 1.08 -8.24
N LEU A 60 14.56 1.26 -8.85
CA LEU A 60 14.45 1.58 -10.29
C LEU A 60 14.98 2.99 -10.62
N LEU A 61 15.09 3.83 -9.60
CA LEU A 61 15.42 5.26 -9.68
C LEU A 61 16.73 5.63 -8.97
N THR A 62 17.51 4.67 -8.44
CA THR A 62 18.74 4.92 -7.66
C THR A 62 19.92 4.03 -8.07
N TYR A 63 21.16 4.54 -7.98
CA TYR A 63 22.42 3.87 -8.42
C TYR A 63 22.97 2.79 -7.48
N HIS A 64 22.57 2.75 -6.21
CA HIS A 64 23.00 1.69 -5.31
C HIS A 64 21.98 0.56 -5.26
N TYR A 65 22.07 -0.28 -6.29
CA TYR A 65 21.54 -1.64 -6.25
C TYR A 65 22.39 -2.45 -5.28
N ILE A 66 21.84 -2.76 -4.12
CA ILE A 66 22.36 -3.79 -3.22
C ILE A 66 21.32 -4.92 -3.32
N GLY A 67 21.76 -6.14 -3.64
CA GLY A 67 20.89 -7.28 -3.94
C GLY A 67 20.39 -8.07 -2.71
N PRO A 68 19.51 -9.08 -2.85
CA PRO A 68 19.27 -9.82 -4.08
C PRO A 68 17.79 -9.80 -4.51
N GLN A 69 17.59 -9.42 -5.77
CA GLN A 69 16.38 -9.46 -6.58
C GLN A 69 15.50 -8.20 -6.62
N LEU A 70 15.28 -7.43 -5.54
CA LEU A 70 14.50 -6.15 -5.63
C LEU A 70 14.83 -5.12 -4.51
N GLY A 71 16.12 -4.86 -4.23
CA GLY A 71 16.55 -3.77 -3.33
C GLY A 71 16.74 -4.17 -1.87
N PHE A 72 17.57 -5.20 -1.63
CA PHE A 72 17.87 -5.69 -0.28
C PHE A 72 19.31 -5.35 0.10
N SER A 73 19.57 -5.04 1.36
CA SER A 73 20.84 -5.43 1.98
C SER A 73 20.54 -6.59 2.94
N VAL A 74 21.56 -7.27 3.44
CA VAL A 74 21.41 -8.28 4.51
C VAL A 74 20.72 -7.68 5.75
N ASP A 75 20.80 -6.36 5.93
CA ASP A 75 20.16 -5.58 7.00
C ASP A 75 18.72 -5.11 6.66
N GLY A 76 18.23 -5.41 5.45
CA GLY A 76 16.92 -4.99 4.95
C GLY A 76 16.89 -3.58 4.35
N ASN A 77 15.72 -3.16 3.85
CA ASN A 77 15.54 -1.82 3.28
C ASN A 77 14.93 -0.87 4.34
N PRO A 78 15.60 0.25 4.69
CA PRO A 78 15.11 1.17 5.71
C PRO A 78 13.78 1.84 5.33
N MET A 79 13.40 1.86 4.04
CA MET A 79 12.10 2.36 3.58
C MET A 79 10.93 1.42 3.88
N ASN A 80 11.18 0.15 4.27
CA ASN A 80 10.15 -0.86 4.53
C ASN A 80 9.06 -0.32 5.47
N TRP A 81 9.46 0.07 6.68
CA TRP A 81 8.53 0.51 7.72
C TRP A 81 7.81 1.80 7.36
N TRP A 82 8.50 2.73 6.71
CA TRP A 82 7.91 4.00 6.27
C TRP A 82 6.81 3.77 5.24
N MET A 83 7.05 2.96 4.21
CA MET A 83 6.07 2.69 3.16
C MET A 83 4.88 1.87 3.66
N ILE A 84 5.11 0.88 4.52
CA ILE A 84 4.04 0.12 5.16
C ILE A 84 3.15 1.07 5.97
N THR A 85 3.75 1.94 6.78
CA THR A 85 3.02 2.91 7.62
C THR A 85 2.22 3.90 6.76
N LEU A 86 2.84 4.46 5.72
CA LEU A 86 2.19 5.38 4.79
C LEU A 86 1.03 4.71 4.03
N GLY A 87 1.22 3.45 3.59
CA GLY A 87 0.17 2.65 2.98
C GLY A 87 -1.04 2.52 3.87
N LEU A 88 -0.84 2.15 5.15
CA LEU A 88 -1.93 2.02 6.12
C LEU A 88 -2.61 3.36 6.43
N ILE A 89 -1.85 4.44 6.61
CA ILE A 89 -2.40 5.78 6.89
C ILE A 89 -3.23 6.29 5.71
N SER A 90 -2.79 6.06 4.47
CA SER A 90 -3.47 6.52 3.25
C SER A 90 -4.89 5.94 3.09
N VAL A 91 -5.19 4.83 3.77
CA VAL A 91 -6.48 4.13 3.71
C VAL A 91 -7.51 4.72 4.67
N ILE A 92 -7.08 5.38 5.76
CA ILE A 92 -7.94 5.91 6.83
C ILE A 92 -9.13 6.73 6.29
N PRO A 93 -8.93 7.67 5.34
CA PRO A 93 -10.03 8.52 4.86
C PRO A 93 -11.14 7.69 4.20
N PHE A 94 -10.78 6.62 3.48
CA PHE A 94 -11.73 5.74 2.82
C PHE A 94 -12.51 4.86 3.80
N ILE A 95 -11.86 4.37 4.87
CA ILE A 95 -12.54 3.65 5.95
C ILE A 95 -13.55 4.54 6.65
N LEU A 96 -13.17 5.79 6.94
CA LEU A 96 -14.07 6.76 7.58
C LEU A 96 -15.28 7.07 6.67
N ALA A 97 -15.04 7.30 5.38
CA ALA A 97 -16.12 7.52 4.41
C ALA A 97 -17.04 6.29 4.25
N ALA A 98 -16.49 5.08 4.33
CA ALA A 98 -17.28 3.85 4.28
C ALA A 98 -18.19 3.71 5.51
N LYS A 99 -17.68 4.07 6.68
CA LYS A 99 -18.46 4.06 7.92
C LYS A 99 -19.61 5.08 7.88
N THR A 100 -19.40 6.27 7.30
CA THR A 100 -20.44 7.30 7.16
C THR A 100 -21.44 7.04 6.05
N GLY A 101 -21.24 6.01 5.23
CA GLY A 101 -22.16 5.66 4.14
C GLY A 101 -22.13 6.66 2.98
N SER A 102 -21.10 7.51 2.90
CA SER A 102 -20.98 8.57 1.90
C SER A 102 -20.38 8.10 0.57
N ILE A 103 -20.25 6.79 0.37
CA ILE A 103 -19.65 6.21 -0.84
C ILE A 103 -20.76 5.68 -1.75
N GLU A 104 -20.87 6.27 -2.95
CA GLU A 104 -21.85 5.85 -3.96
C GLU A 104 -21.55 4.44 -4.52
N LYS A 105 -20.27 4.13 -4.76
CA LYS A 105 -19.81 2.87 -5.37
C LYS A 105 -18.75 2.18 -4.50
N PRO A 106 -19.18 1.50 -3.43
CA PRO A 106 -18.24 0.98 -2.43
C PRO A 106 -17.35 -0.15 -2.92
N PHE A 107 -17.84 -0.98 -3.84
CA PHE A 107 -17.04 -2.04 -4.44
C PHE A 107 -15.89 -1.45 -5.27
N ASP A 108 -16.20 -0.56 -6.23
CA ASP A 108 -15.21 0.08 -7.10
C ASP A 108 -14.15 0.82 -6.28
N LEU A 109 -14.57 1.58 -5.25
CA LEU A 109 -13.65 2.26 -4.36
C LEU A 109 -12.74 1.27 -3.61
N ALA A 110 -13.32 0.22 -3.03
CA ALA A 110 -12.56 -0.79 -2.29
C ALA A 110 -11.51 -1.46 -3.18
N VAL A 111 -11.85 -1.79 -4.44
CA VAL A 111 -10.90 -2.38 -5.41
C VAL A 111 -9.76 -1.42 -5.69
N ILE A 112 -10.06 -0.15 -6.03
CA ILE A 112 -9.04 0.85 -6.39
C ILE A 112 -8.10 1.10 -5.20
N VAL A 113 -8.65 1.26 -4.00
CA VAL A 113 -7.87 1.50 -2.78
C VAL A 113 -7.01 0.28 -2.45
N ALA A 114 -7.58 -0.93 -2.45
CA ALA A 114 -6.83 -2.16 -2.18
C ALA A 114 -5.70 -2.37 -3.20
N PHE A 115 -5.93 -2.07 -4.47
CA PHE A 115 -4.91 -2.15 -5.50
C PHE A 115 -3.78 -1.12 -5.28
N GLY A 116 -4.11 0.13 -4.96
CA GLY A 116 -3.09 1.15 -4.63
C GLY A 116 -2.28 0.79 -3.39
N VAL A 117 -2.94 0.23 -2.37
CA VAL A 117 -2.34 -0.30 -1.15
C VAL A 117 -1.38 -1.44 -1.48
N LEU A 118 -1.80 -2.41 -2.29
CA LEU A 118 -0.94 -3.51 -2.76
C LEU A 118 0.31 -2.99 -3.48
N LEU A 119 0.17 -2.01 -4.37
CA LEU A 119 1.31 -1.43 -5.09
C LEU A 119 2.29 -0.71 -4.16
N LEU A 120 1.77 0.03 -3.17
CA LEU A 120 2.62 0.82 -2.26
C LEU A 120 3.29 -0.06 -1.20
N LEU A 121 2.53 -0.94 -0.53
CA LEU A 121 3.04 -1.70 0.61
C LEU A 121 3.36 -3.16 0.29
N GLY A 122 2.92 -3.70 -0.84
CA GLY A 122 3.12 -5.10 -1.20
C GLY A 122 4.60 -5.49 -1.20
N PRO A 123 5.45 -4.83 -2.01
CA PRO A 123 6.89 -5.09 -2.00
C PRO A 123 7.55 -4.94 -0.62
N PRO A 124 7.36 -3.84 0.15
CA PRO A 124 8.00 -3.72 1.47
C PRO A 124 7.45 -4.69 2.51
N ALA A 125 6.16 -5.04 2.49
CA ALA A 125 5.59 -6.03 3.40
C ALA A 125 6.10 -7.44 3.10
N PHE A 126 6.14 -7.83 1.81
CA PHE A 126 6.73 -9.08 1.37
C PHE A 126 8.18 -9.18 1.84
N ASN A 127 8.98 -8.15 1.53
CA ASN A 127 10.41 -8.10 1.84
C ASN A 127 10.66 -8.16 3.36
N SER A 128 9.93 -7.36 4.15
CA SER A 128 10.09 -7.31 5.61
C SER A 128 9.77 -8.67 6.25
N VAL A 129 8.69 -9.33 5.82
CA VAL A 129 8.26 -10.61 6.38
C VAL A 129 9.19 -11.75 5.96
N ALA A 130 9.53 -11.84 4.67
CA ALA A 130 10.41 -12.89 4.16
C ALA A 130 11.79 -12.82 4.82
N LEU A 131 12.38 -11.63 4.89
CA LEU A 131 13.68 -11.44 5.55
C LEU A 131 13.61 -11.78 7.05
N SER A 132 12.57 -11.31 7.75
CA SER A 132 12.40 -11.58 9.18
C SER A 132 12.23 -13.06 9.48
N ILE A 133 11.47 -13.80 8.67
CA ILE A 133 11.25 -15.24 8.89
C ILE A 133 12.53 -16.03 8.62
N TYR A 134 13.22 -15.69 7.52
CA TYR A 134 14.45 -16.39 7.14
C TYR A 134 15.54 -16.20 8.20
N THR A 135 15.78 -14.96 8.64
CA THR A 135 16.81 -14.65 9.64
C THR A 135 16.46 -15.17 11.04
N GLN A 136 15.19 -15.14 11.46
CA GLN A 136 14.77 -15.76 12.73
C GLN A 136 14.92 -17.28 12.73
N GLY A 137 14.85 -17.92 11.56
CA GLY A 137 15.14 -19.34 11.37
C GLY A 137 16.63 -19.68 11.40
N GLY A 138 17.52 -18.71 11.61
CA GLY A 138 18.98 -18.89 11.52
C GLY A 138 19.51 -18.89 10.08
N GLY A 139 18.69 -18.46 9.10
CA GLY A 139 19.10 -18.30 7.72
C GLY A 139 20.09 -17.16 7.54
N GLU A 140 21.17 -17.43 6.82
CA GLU A 140 22.22 -16.47 6.51
C GLU A 140 22.32 -16.25 5.00
N PHE A 141 23.03 -15.20 4.60
CA PHE A 141 23.33 -14.94 3.19
C PHE A 141 24.84 -15.00 2.99
N ASP A 142 25.27 -15.79 2.02
CA ASP A 142 26.66 -15.79 1.55
C ASP A 142 26.85 -14.61 0.59
N SER A 143 27.95 -13.88 0.71
CA SER A 143 28.31 -12.76 -0.17
C SER A 143 28.86 -13.22 -1.52
N GLY A 144 29.00 -14.53 -1.76
CA GLY A 144 29.57 -15.07 -2.99
C GLY A 144 31.10 -14.95 -3.01
N GLN A 145 31.74 -15.64 -3.96
CA GLN A 145 33.22 -15.65 -4.11
C GLN A 145 33.63 -15.11 -5.49
N GLY A 146 34.78 -14.44 -5.56
CA GLY A 146 35.37 -13.90 -6.80
C GLY A 146 35.14 -12.40 -7.01
N ASP A 147 35.31 -11.92 -8.25
CA ASP A 147 35.26 -10.49 -8.59
C ASP A 147 33.89 -9.82 -8.36
N PHE A 148 32.85 -10.61 -8.06
CA PHE A 148 31.48 -10.17 -7.75
C PHE A 148 31.08 -10.44 -6.28
N ALA A 149 32.06 -10.75 -5.41
CA ALA A 149 31.82 -10.97 -3.99
C ALA A 149 31.24 -9.69 -3.35
N GLY A 150 30.02 -9.80 -2.80
CA GLY A 150 29.27 -8.71 -2.20
C GLY A 150 28.17 -8.11 -3.09
N GLU A 151 28.12 -8.42 -4.38
CA GLU A 151 27.08 -7.90 -5.29
C GLU A 151 25.80 -8.74 -5.30
N VAL A 152 25.94 -10.05 -5.04
CA VAL A 152 24.82 -11.00 -5.02
C VAL A 152 24.87 -11.82 -3.74
N SER A 153 24.06 -11.41 -2.75
CA SER A 153 23.79 -12.22 -1.57
C SER A 153 22.97 -13.45 -1.96
N THR A 154 23.47 -14.65 -1.70
CA THR A 154 22.70 -15.89 -1.92
C THR A 154 22.32 -16.52 -0.59
N PRO A 155 21.05 -16.96 -0.41
CA PRO A 155 20.66 -17.64 0.82
C PRO A 155 21.46 -18.93 0.98
N THR A 156 22.04 -19.11 2.17
CA THR A 156 22.78 -20.33 2.55
C THR A 156 21.86 -21.56 2.61
N ASP A 157 20.59 -21.37 2.98
CA ASP A 157 19.54 -22.38 2.90
C ASP A 157 18.39 -21.91 1.98
N ARG A 158 18.41 -22.39 0.74
CA ARG A 158 17.39 -22.07 -0.26
C ARG A 158 16.00 -22.56 0.14
N GLN A 159 15.89 -23.69 0.82
CA GLN A 159 14.58 -24.25 1.17
C GLN A 159 13.90 -23.39 2.23
N SER A 160 14.65 -22.97 3.27
CA SER A 160 14.13 -22.04 4.27
C SER A 160 13.82 -20.66 3.68
N TRP A 161 14.60 -20.19 2.72
CA TRP A 161 14.31 -18.95 2.00
C TRP A 161 13.02 -19.04 1.17
N ASP A 162 12.79 -20.14 0.47
CA ASP A 162 11.56 -20.35 -0.31
C ASP A 162 10.31 -20.38 0.58
N VAL A 163 10.39 -21.02 1.76
CA VAL A 163 9.31 -20.99 2.75
C VAL A 163 9.05 -19.57 3.25
N ALA A 164 10.11 -18.82 3.56
CA ALA A 164 9.99 -17.44 4.02
C ALA A 164 9.36 -16.53 2.96
N ASN A 165 9.74 -16.68 1.69
CA ASN A 165 9.11 -16.01 0.55
C ASN A 165 7.63 -16.37 0.41
N GLY A 166 7.28 -17.64 0.58
CA GLY A 166 5.89 -18.09 0.57
C GLY A 166 5.05 -17.37 1.63
N VAL A 167 5.56 -17.23 2.85
CA VAL A 167 4.87 -16.49 3.92
C VAL A 167 4.81 -14.99 3.60
N GLY A 168 5.90 -14.39 3.12
CA GLY A 168 5.92 -13.00 2.67
C GLY A 168 4.85 -12.72 1.62
N PHE A 169 4.67 -13.63 0.66
CA PHE A 169 3.67 -13.52 -0.41
C PHE A 169 2.25 -13.57 0.14
N VAL A 170 1.97 -14.46 1.10
CA VAL A 170 0.66 -14.53 1.75
C VAL A 170 0.36 -13.22 2.49
N VAL A 171 1.31 -12.71 3.27
CA VAL A 171 1.10 -11.50 4.09
C VAL A 171 0.90 -10.26 3.21
N CYS A 172 1.68 -10.09 2.15
CA CYS A 172 1.57 -8.90 1.30
C CYS A 172 0.23 -8.83 0.54
N ASN A 173 -0.41 -9.97 0.26
CA ASN A 173 -1.74 -10.05 -0.33
C ASN A 173 -2.88 -9.94 0.71
N LEU A 174 -2.64 -10.42 1.94
CA LEU A 174 -3.65 -10.40 3.00
C LEU A 174 -4.01 -8.96 3.43
N ILE A 175 -3.03 -8.05 3.51
CA ILE A 175 -3.27 -6.67 3.95
C ILE A 175 -4.24 -5.93 2.98
N PRO A 176 -4.01 -5.88 1.66
CA PRO A 176 -4.96 -5.33 0.70
C PRO A 176 -6.34 -5.99 0.74
N LEU A 177 -6.39 -7.31 0.92
CA LEU A 177 -7.65 -8.05 1.03
C LEU A 177 -8.45 -7.60 2.26
N LEU A 178 -7.80 -7.43 3.40
CA LEU A 178 -8.44 -6.93 4.62
C LEU A 178 -8.95 -5.49 4.43
N VAL A 179 -8.16 -4.62 3.76
CA VAL A 179 -8.59 -3.26 3.43
C VAL A 179 -9.84 -3.29 2.55
N PHE A 180 -9.84 -4.11 1.49
CA PHE A 180 -10.97 -4.30 0.60
C PHE A 180 -12.23 -4.74 1.36
N ILE A 181 -12.13 -5.82 2.14
CA ILE A 181 -13.24 -6.36 2.93
C ILE A 181 -13.76 -5.31 3.91
N THR A 182 -12.87 -4.59 4.58
CA THR A 182 -13.24 -3.57 5.57
C THR A 182 -14.05 -2.44 4.94
N ILE A 183 -13.57 -1.86 3.84
CA ILE A 183 -14.28 -0.77 3.14
C ILE A 183 -15.64 -1.27 2.63
N TRP A 184 -15.67 -2.46 2.03
CA TRP A 184 -16.89 -3.01 1.46
C TRP A 184 -17.95 -3.31 2.54
N LEU A 185 -17.59 -4.05 3.59
CA LEU A 185 -18.54 -4.44 4.63
C LEU A 185 -19.05 -3.22 5.43
N LEU A 186 -18.17 -2.28 5.76
CA LEU A 186 -18.57 -1.06 6.47
C LEU A 186 -19.56 -0.24 5.64
N SER A 187 -19.30 -0.10 4.33
CA SER A 187 -20.21 0.63 3.47
C SER A 187 -21.57 -0.05 3.33
N ARG A 188 -21.62 -1.38 3.11
CA ARG A 188 -22.90 -2.11 3.04
C ARG A 188 -23.74 -1.93 4.30
N ARG A 189 -23.10 -2.04 5.47
CA ARG A 189 -23.78 -1.88 6.77
C ARG A 189 -24.30 -0.47 6.97
N SER A 190 -23.56 0.54 6.53
CA SER A 190 -23.98 1.94 6.67
C SER A 190 -25.18 2.25 5.77
N THR A 191 -25.15 1.81 4.51
CA THR A 191 -26.27 1.98 3.57
C THR A 191 -27.53 1.25 4.02
N SER A 192 -27.42 0.04 4.60
CA SER A 192 -28.59 -0.68 5.13
C SER A 192 -29.22 0.05 6.33
N ASN A 193 -28.38 0.65 7.20
CA ASN A 193 -28.86 1.40 8.35
C ASN A 193 -29.58 2.69 7.94
N LEU A 194 -29.04 3.43 6.96
CA LEU A 194 -29.71 4.64 6.44
C LEU A 194 -31.10 4.31 5.89
N LYS A 195 -31.21 3.29 5.03
CA LYS A 195 -32.50 2.87 4.45
C LYS A 195 -33.53 2.49 5.52
N SER A 196 -33.11 1.74 6.54
CA SER A 196 -33.97 1.36 7.67
C SER A 196 -34.52 2.58 8.42
N ILE A 197 -33.69 3.61 8.64
CA ILE A 197 -34.12 4.86 9.30
C ILE A 197 -35.12 5.63 8.43
N ASP A 198 -34.86 5.73 7.12
CA ASP A 198 -35.75 6.41 6.18
C ASP A 198 -37.11 5.70 6.10
N ASP A 199 -37.13 4.36 6.07
CA ASP A 199 -38.36 3.56 6.05
C ASP A 199 -39.18 3.72 7.35
N VAL A 200 -38.52 3.74 8.51
CA VAL A 200 -39.19 4.00 9.81
C VAL A 200 -39.75 5.42 9.87
N THR A 201 -39.02 6.40 9.33
CA THR A 201 -39.47 7.80 9.31
C THR A 201 -40.66 7.98 8.38
N ASN A 202 -40.61 7.42 7.18
CA ASN A 202 -41.69 7.47 6.19
C ASN A 202 -42.96 6.74 6.67
N SER A 203 -42.81 5.59 7.35
CA SER A 203 -43.95 4.85 7.91
C SER A 203 -44.62 5.53 9.11
N ARG A 204 -43.90 6.38 9.87
CA ARG A 204 -44.51 7.24 10.91
C ARG A 204 -45.28 8.42 10.32
N ILE A 205 -44.77 9.02 9.23
CA ILE A 205 -45.44 10.15 8.56
C ILE A 205 -46.75 9.70 7.88
N GLN A 206 -46.82 8.44 7.41
CA GLN A 206 -48.00 7.87 6.75
C GLN A 206 -49.08 7.31 7.67
N LYS A 207 -48.96 7.40 9.01
CA LYS A 207 -50.07 7.09 9.91
C LYS A 207 -50.88 8.38 10.19
N PRO A 208 -51.96 8.67 9.44
CA PRO A 208 -52.88 9.71 9.87
C PRO A 208 -53.50 9.28 11.19
N HIS A 209 -53.43 10.16 12.20
CA HIS A 209 -54.27 10.09 13.38
C HIS A 209 -55.73 9.98 12.93
N LYS A 210 -56.29 8.77 13.09
CA LYS A 210 -57.73 8.57 13.21
C LYS A 210 -58.11 8.71 14.67
#